data_AF-A0A358NFP1-F1
#
_entry.id   AF-A0A358NFP1-F1
#
_cell.length_a   1.000
_cell.length_b   1.000
_cell.length_c   1.000
_cell.angle_alpha   90.00
_cell.angle_beta   90.00
_cell.angle_gamma   90.00
#
_symmetry.space_group_name_H-M   'P 1'
#
loop_
_entity.id
_entity.type
_entity.pdbx_description
1 polymer ?
#
loop_
_entity_poly.entity_id
_entity_poly.type
_entity_poly.pdbx_seq_one_letter_code
_entity_poly.pdbx_strand_id
1 'polypeptide(L)' 'MNAYIERIIDSVKKRDANEPEFIQTVEEVLYTLEPMIEKHPEYEKVGLLERMAEPERVISFRV' A
#
# COMPACT_ATOMS: atom_id res chain seq x y z
N MET A 1 9.20 -11.07 5.40
CA MET A 1 8.11 -10.93 4.42
C MET A 1 6.80 -11.32 5.08
N ASN A 2 6.24 -10.34 5.76
CA ASN A 2 4.94 -10.39 6.39
C ASN A 2 3.85 -10.56 5.32
N ALA A 3 3.04 -11.61 5.46
CA ALA A 3 2.02 -11.98 4.47
C ALA A 3 0.97 -10.87 4.22
N TYR A 4 0.72 -10.02 5.21
CA TYR A 4 -0.18 -8.89 5.07
C TYR A 4 0.40 -7.83 4.12
N ILE A 5 1.69 -7.50 4.26
CA ILE A 5 2.39 -6.53 3.40
C ILE A 5 2.43 -7.02 1.95
N GLU A 6 2.80 -8.29 1.74
CA GLU A 6 2.83 -8.89 0.39
C GLU A 6 1.47 -8.80 -0.30
N ARG A 7 0.39 -9.11 0.42
CA ARG A 7 -0.98 -9.05 -0.11
C ARG A 7 -1.34 -7.64 -0.60
N ILE A 8 -0.89 -6.60 0.11
CA ILE A 8 -1.15 -5.21 -0.26
C ILE A 8 -0.32 -4.82 -1.50
N ILE A 9 0.97 -5.15 -1.50
CA ILE A 9 1.86 -4.85 -2.64
C ILE A 9 1.34 -5.52 -3.91
N ASP A 10 0.92 -6.78 -3.83
CA ASP A 10 0.30 -7.49 -4.96
C ASP A 10 -1.00 -6.85 -5.44
N SER A 11 -1.82 -6.34 -4.51
CA SER A 11 -3.05 -5.63 -4.84
C SER A 11 -2.75 -4.32 -5.59
N VAL A 12 -1.78 -3.55 -5.10
CA VAL A 12 -1.34 -2.28 -5.70
C VAL A 12 -0.73 -2.53 -7.09
N LYS A 13 0.16 -3.52 -7.24
CA LYS A 13 0.74 -3.91 -8.53
C LYS A 13 -0.31 -4.27 -9.59
N LYS A 14 -1.41 -4.91 -9.18
CA LYS A 14 -2.51 -5.27 -10.09
C LYS A 14 -3.38 -4.08 -10.46
N ARG A 15 -3.69 -3.19 -9.51
CA ARG A 15 -4.57 -2.05 -9.71
C ARG A 15 -3.89 -0.91 -10.47
N ASP A 16 -2.65 -0.62 -10.10
CA ASP A 16 -1.90 0.58 -10.52
C ASP A 16 -0.72 0.22 -11.43
N ALA A 17 -0.86 -0.86 -12.24
CA ALA A 17 0.21 -1.47 -13.03
C ALA A 17 0.95 -0.52 -13.99
N ASN A 18 0.32 0.60 -14.35
CA ASN A 18 0.90 1.62 -15.24
C ASN A 18 1.67 2.72 -14.50
N GLU A 19 1.78 2.63 -13.17
CA GLU A 19 2.42 3.63 -12.30
C GLU A 19 3.63 3.02 -11.59
N PRO A 20 4.73 2.75 -12.31
CA PRO A 20 5.87 2.04 -11.76
C PRO A 20 6.54 2.78 -10.59
N GLU A 21 6.60 4.11 -10.63
CA GLU A 21 7.16 4.93 -9.55
C GLU A 21 6.30 4.86 -8.28
N PHE A 22 4.98 4.82 -8.45
CA PHE A 22 4.04 4.65 -7.33
C PHE A 22 4.19 3.27 -6.70
N ILE A 23 4.18 2.21 -7.51
CA ILE A 23 4.38 0.83 -7.04
C ILE A 23 5.70 0.68 -6.29
N GLN A 24 6.80 1.21 -6.83
CA GLN A 24 8.11 1.17 -6.17
C GLN A 24 8.06 1.85 -4.81
N THR A 25 7.47 3.05 -4.74
CA THR A 25 7.38 3.81 -3.50
C THR A 25 6.57 3.06 -2.43
N VAL A 26 5.43 2.47 -2.82
CA VAL A 26 4.61 1.66 -1.91
C VAL A 26 5.39 0.46 -1.40
N GLU A 27 6.08 -0.26 -2.28
CA GLU A 27 6.88 -1.43 -1.91
C GLU A 27 7.99 -1.08 -0.91
N GLU A 28 8.81 -0.07 -1.21
CA GLU A 28 9.90 0.37 -0.32
C GLU A 28 9.38 0.82 1.04
N VAL A 29 8.34 1.66 1.07
CA VAL A 29 7.79 2.19 2.33
C VAL A 29 7.17 1.06 3.17
N LEU A 30 6.35 0.19 2.58
CA LEU A 30 5.68 -0.86 3.34
C LEU A 30 6.67 -1.85 3.95
N TYR A 31 7.75 -2.22 3.25
CA TYR A 31 8.79 -3.07 3.85
C TYR A 31 9.49 -2.41 5.04
N THR A 32 9.73 -1.09 5.01
CA THR A 32 10.33 -0.40 6.18
C THR A 32 9.41 -0.41 7.40
N LEU A 33 8.10 -0.55 7.21
CA LEU A 33 7.10 -0.61 8.28
C LEU A 33 6.89 -2.02 8.86
N GLU A 34 7.46 -3.07 8.27
CA GLU A 34 7.27 -4.47 8.70
C GLU A 34 7.43 -4.68 10.22
N PRO A 35 8.48 -4.17 10.91
CA PRO A 35 8.62 -4.36 12.35
C PRO A 35 7.53 -3.68 13.19
N MET A 36 6.89 -2.63 12.67
CA MET A 36 5.75 -1.96 13.31
C MET A 36 4.47 -2.77 13.10
N ILE A 37 4.26 -3.29 11.90
CA ILE A 37 3.09 -4.12 11.58
C ILE A 37 3.06 -5.40 12.41
N GLU A 38 4.22 -6.03 12.62
CA GLU A 38 4.33 -7.21 13.47
C GLU A 38 3.95 -6.94 14.94
N LYS A 39 4.23 -5.74 15.45
CA LYS A 39 3.89 -5.33 16.81
C LYS A 39 2.42 -4.91 16.96
N HIS A 40 1.75 -4.60 15.86
CA HIS A 40 0.41 -4.03 15.83
C HIS A 40 -0.52 -4.81 14.89
N PRO A 41 -0.88 -6.06 15.24
CA PRO A 41 -1.78 -6.88 14.41
C PRO A 41 -3.18 -6.29 14.24
N GLU A 42 -3.58 -5.33 15.09
CA GLU A 42 -4.82 -4.57 14.95
C GLU A 42 -4.90 -3.77 13.63
N TYR A 43 -3.77 -3.39 13.03
CA TYR A 43 -3.75 -2.62 11.80
C TYR A 43 -4.25 -3.41 10.59
N GLU A 44 -4.01 -4.73 10.57
CA GLU A 44 -4.59 -5.61 9.55
C GLU A 44 -6.11 -5.72 9.71
N LYS A 45 -6.60 -5.81 10.96
CA LYS A 45 -8.05 -5.96 11.22
C LYS A 45 -8.88 -4.80 10.69
N VAL A 46 -8.30 -3.60 10.68
CA VAL A 46 -8.96 -2.38 10.19
C VAL A 46 -8.54 -2.01 8.76
N GLY A 47 -7.78 -2.88 8.07
CA GLY A 47 -7.25 -2.61 6.73
C GLY A 47 -6.54 -1.25 6.63
N LEU A 48 -5.67 -0.96 7.60
CA LEU A 48 -5.06 0.37 7.70
C LEU A 48 -4.17 0.67 6.49
N LEU A 49 -3.32 -0.27 6.10
CA LEU A 49 -2.35 -0.04 5.04
C LEU A 49 -3.01 -0.04 3.66
N GLU A 50 -4.07 -0.82 3.43
CA GLU A 50 -4.89 -0.74 2.21
C GLU A 50 -5.47 0.65 2.01
N ARG A 51 -5.99 1.25 3.09
CA ARG A 51 -6.56 2.61 3.05
C ARG A 51 -5.50 3.67 2.86
N MET A 52 -4.29 3.48 3.41
CA MET A 52 -3.19 4.42 3.22
C MET A 52 -2.61 4.36 1.80
N ALA A 53 -2.60 3.18 1.18
CA ALA A 53 -2.12 2.97 -0.19
C ALA A 53 -3.18 3.31 -1.26
N GLU A 54 -4.36 3.79 -0.87
CA GLU A 54 -5.40 4.26 -1.78
C GLU A 54 -5.65 5.75 -1.54
N PRO A 55 -5.53 6.62 -2.55
CA PRO A 55 -5.84 8.03 -2.39
C PRO A 55 -7.32 8.24 -2.07
N GLU A 56 -7.62 9.08 -1.07
CA GLU A 56 -9.02 9.42 -0.74
C GLU A 56 -9.75 10.11 -1.90
N ARG A 57 -9.01 10.87 -2.73
CA ARG A 57 -9.55 11.55 -3.92
C ARG A 57 -8.43 11.87 -4.91
N VAL A 58 -8.68 11.60 -6.19
CA VAL A 58 -7.86 12.05 -7.32
C VAL A 58 -8.74 12.85 -8.26
N ILE A 59 -8.25 14.00 -8.75
CA ILE A 59 -8.98 14.87 -9.68
C ILE A 59 -8.08 15.16 -10.89
N SER A 60 -8.55 14.80 -12.08
CA SER A 60 -7.93 15.15 -13.35
C SER A 60 -8.88 16.05 -14.14
N PHE A 61 -8.36 17.14 -14.72
CA PHE A 61 -9.17 18.11 -15.47
C PHE A 61 -8.40 18.62 -16.69
N ARG A 62 -9.14 19.06 -17.70
CA ARG A 62 -8.57 19.71 -18.89
C ARG A 62 -8.27 21.17 -18.59
N VAL A 63 -7.13 21.66 -19.07
CA VAL A 63 -6.76 23.09 -19.07
C VAL A 63 -7.17 23.70 -20.39
#